data_AF-A0A226EYG7-F1
#
_entry.id   AF-A0A226EYG7-F1
#
_cell.length_a   1.000
_cell.length_b   1.000
_cell.length_c   1.000
_cell.angle_alpha   90.00
_cell.angle_beta   90.00
_cell.angle_gamma   90.00
#
_symmetry.space_group_name_H-M   'P 1'
#
loop_
_entity.id
_entity.type
_entity.pdbx_description
1 polymer ?
#
loop_
_entity_poly.entity_id
_entity_poly.type
_entity_poly.pdbx_seq_one_letter_code
_entity_poly.pdbx_strand_id
1 'polypeptide(L)'
;MFCNVFFGPVTLADRFIGLAFLVVYFIAVIVRRDYKLENSFLQLINTFLLFEADVMKDFQNCPLTIGEKVSKIMVSLCEASIAVLPALQFVLLIFETWMCYHMLVSGSSGLLYGLFVGILCLMSYIKKLGRKISANSSINDKEASVQLYRRIQILEKSVNAYVMDRIMPAYILGGPIVQIVSMFACINLHNEIKMPGFILFPMLAVDAISANTISLTLASCVYRFSKQVLQRLRNVSTCSGCNKLTKREMKSISILKIKFGSNFIDRKTPLVIQNFCLTRDTHDLSFESRVPTMFFRIY
;
A
#
# COMPACT_ATOMS: atom_id res chain seq x y z
N MET A 1 15.42 -14.46 -8.58
CA MET A 1 15.58 -13.94 -7.21
C MET A 1 14.75 -14.73 -6.18
N PHE A 2 13.43 -14.88 -6.39
CA PHE A 2 12.49 -15.55 -5.46
C PHE A 2 12.90 -16.99 -5.05
N CYS A 3 13.27 -17.86 -5.99
CA CYS A 3 13.70 -19.23 -5.66
C CYS A 3 14.97 -19.29 -4.81
N ASN A 4 15.88 -18.30 -4.95
CA ASN A 4 17.09 -18.23 -4.12
C ASN A 4 16.80 -17.83 -2.68
N VAL A 5 15.72 -17.07 -2.43
CA VAL A 5 15.31 -16.70 -1.06
C VAL A 5 14.85 -17.94 -0.27
N PHE A 6 14.18 -18.90 -0.93
CA PHE A 6 13.67 -20.09 -0.27
C PHE A 6 14.62 -21.29 -0.30
N PHE A 7 15.36 -21.48 -1.39
CA PHE A 7 16.15 -22.69 -1.63
C PHE A 7 17.66 -22.45 -1.78
N GLY A 8 18.12 -21.20 -1.78
CA GLY A 8 19.54 -20.88 -1.95
C GLY A 8 20.36 -21.14 -0.69
N PRO A 9 21.68 -21.41 -0.79
CA PRO A 9 22.61 -21.58 0.34
C PRO A 9 22.94 -20.24 1.04
N VAL A 10 21.95 -19.35 1.16
CA VAL A 10 22.07 -18.04 1.80
C VAL A 10 21.82 -18.15 3.30
N THR A 11 22.49 -17.30 4.07
CA THR A 11 22.32 -17.25 5.53
C THR A 11 20.87 -16.96 5.91
N LEU A 12 20.45 -17.41 7.09
CA LEU A 12 19.09 -17.17 7.58
C LEU A 12 18.76 -15.67 7.58
N ALA A 13 19.71 -14.84 8.03
CA ALA A 13 19.61 -13.38 8.00
C ALA A 13 19.32 -12.82 6.60
N ASP A 14 20.06 -13.26 5.56
CA ASP A 14 19.84 -12.80 4.19
C ASP A 14 18.45 -13.20 3.66
N ARG A 15 17.95 -14.36 4.08
CA ARG A 15 16.59 -14.82 3.73
C ARG A 15 15.52 -13.95 4.38
N PHE A 16 15.70 -13.54 5.64
CA PHE A 16 14.76 -12.64 6.33
C PHE A 16 14.74 -11.24 5.72
N ILE A 17 15.91 -10.71 5.34
CA ILE A 17 16.00 -9.46 4.58
C ILE A 17 15.25 -9.60 3.26
N GLY A 18 15.53 -10.66 2.51
CA GLY A 18 14.85 -10.98 1.24
C GLY A 18 13.33 -11.10 1.42
N LEU A 19 12.86 -11.77 2.47
CA LEU A 19 11.44 -11.97 2.79
C LEU A 19 10.74 -10.65 3.16
N ALA A 20 11.38 -9.75 3.91
CA ALA A 20 10.81 -8.46 4.24
C ALA A 20 10.58 -7.63 2.96
N PHE A 21 11.59 -7.55 2.08
CA PHE A 21 11.45 -6.91 0.78
C PHE A 21 10.42 -7.60 -0.10
N LEU A 22 10.35 -8.93 -0.05
CA LEU A 22 9.37 -9.73 -0.76
C LEU A 22 7.95 -9.35 -0.40
N VAL A 23 7.64 -9.27 0.90
CA VAL A 23 6.30 -8.91 1.39
C VAL A 23 5.94 -7.50 0.97
N VAL A 24 6.86 -6.53 1.15
CA VAL A 24 6.66 -5.15 0.71
C VAL A 24 6.42 -5.07 -0.80
N TYR A 25 7.20 -5.82 -1.58
CA TYR A 25 7.06 -5.90 -3.03
C TYR A 25 5.71 -6.51 -3.43
N PHE A 26 5.27 -7.61 -2.80
CA PHE A 26 3.96 -8.19 -3.06
C PHE A 26 2.83 -7.21 -2.75
N ILE A 27 2.92 -6.46 -1.64
CA ILE A 27 1.95 -5.40 -1.32
C ILE A 27 1.94 -4.34 -2.43
N ALA A 28 3.12 -3.87 -2.85
CA ALA A 28 3.23 -2.89 -3.93
C ALA A 28 2.66 -3.41 -5.25
N VAL A 29 2.90 -4.66 -5.62
CA VAL A 29 2.36 -5.30 -6.82
C VAL A 29 0.85 -5.47 -6.75
N ILE A 30 0.29 -5.89 -5.61
CA ILE A 30 -1.16 -5.99 -5.40
C ILE A 30 -1.81 -4.61 -5.56
N VAL A 31 -1.19 -3.57 -5.00
CA VAL A 31 -1.65 -2.18 -5.14
C VAL A 31 -1.52 -1.68 -6.59
N ARG A 32 -0.51 -2.13 -7.33
CA ARG A 32 -0.21 -1.69 -8.70
C ARG A 32 -0.89 -2.48 -9.81
N ARG A 33 -1.66 -3.54 -9.50
CA ARG A 33 -2.21 -4.52 -10.46
C ARG A 33 -3.23 -4.00 -11.50
N ASP A 34 -3.24 -2.71 -11.85
CA ASP A 34 -3.94 -2.15 -13.00
C ASP A 34 -2.93 -1.74 -14.09
N TYR A 35 -2.50 -2.71 -14.90
CA TYR A 35 -1.51 -2.59 -15.97
C TYR A 35 -2.10 -2.87 -17.36
N LYS A 36 -3.22 -2.25 -17.72
CA LYS A 36 -3.73 -2.30 -19.11
C LYS A 36 -2.81 -1.60 -20.14
N LEU A 37 -1.57 -1.23 -19.79
CA LEU A 37 -0.72 -0.28 -20.52
C LEU A 37 0.63 -0.85 -21.02
N GLU A 38 0.88 -2.16 -20.98
CA GLU A 38 2.19 -2.77 -21.31
C GLU A 38 2.33 -3.35 -22.74
N ASN A 39 1.30 -3.31 -23.58
CA ASN A 39 1.36 -3.89 -24.94
C ASN A 39 2.22 -3.12 -25.95
N SER A 40 2.62 -1.88 -25.66
CA SER A 40 3.31 -0.99 -26.59
C SER A 40 4.83 -1.15 -26.64
N PHE A 41 5.46 -1.71 -25.60
CA PHE A 41 6.93 -1.86 -25.53
C PHE A 41 7.45 -3.06 -26.33
N LEU A 42 6.68 -4.16 -26.38
CA LEU A 42 7.01 -5.36 -27.15
C LEU A 42 6.94 -5.15 -28.67
N GLN A 43 6.10 -4.23 -29.15
CA GLN A 43 6.03 -3.88 -30.57
C GLN A 43 7.25 -3.10 -31.06
N LEU A 44 7.89 -2.32 -30.19
CA LEU A 44 9.07 -1.53 -30.52
C LEU A 44 10.30 -2.43 -30.74
N ILE A 45 10.48 -3.44 -29.89
CA ILE A 45 11.61 -4.40 -29.98
C ILE A 45 11.54 -5.23 -31.27
N ASN A 46 10.34 -5.68 -31.65
CA ASN A 46 10.16 -6.43 -32.91
C ASN A 46 10.45 -5.59 -34.16
N THR A 47 10.29 -4.27 -34.09
CA THR A 47 10.55 -3.37 -35.22
C THR A 47 12.05 -3.13 -35.43
N PHE A 48 12.84 -3.07 -34.35
CA PHE A 48 14.29 -2.92 -34.42
C PHE A 48 15.00 -4.17 -34.96
N LEU A 49 14.55 -5.36 -34.56
CA LEU A 49 15.13 -6.62 -35.04
C LEU A 49 14.88 -6.88 -36.53
N LEU A 50 13.76 -6.38 -37.07
CA LEU A 50 13.46 -6.45 -38.50
C LEU A 50 14.33 -5.50 -39.34
N PHE A 51 14.75 -4.36 -38.78
CA PHE A 51 15.58 -3.38 -39.47
C PHE A 51 17.04 -3.83 -39.59
N GLU A 52 17.59 -4.46 -38.55
CA GLU A 52 18.97 -4.94 -38.52
C GLU A 52 19.22 -6.09 -39.52
N ALA A 53 18.23 -6.96 -39.70
CA ALA A 53 18.30 -8.07 -40.65
C ALA A 53 18.34 -7.64 -42.13
N ASP A 54 17.96 -6.38 -42.42
CA ASP A 54 17.86 -5.85 -43.78
C ASP A 54 19.11 -5.04 -44.18
N VAL A 55 19.65 -4.24 -43.26
CA VAL A 55 20.82 -3.36 -43.52
C VAL A 55 22.14 -4.13 -43.63
N MET A 56 22.24 -5.31 -43.01
CA MET A 56 23.49 -6.07 -42.93
C MET A 56 23.81 -6.92 -44.17
N LYS A 57 22.95 -6.93 -45.21
CA LYS A 57 23.15 -7.75 -46.42
C LYS A 57 24.16 -7.17 -47.43
N ASP A 58 24.45 -5.87 -47.36
CA ASP A 58 25.15 -5.16 -48.46
C ASP A 58 26.67 -4.94 -48.24
N PHE A 59 27.22 -5.25 -47.06
CA PHE A 59 28.58 -4.80 -46.69
C PHE A 59 29.68 -5.90 -46.75
N GLN A 60 29.46 -7.01 -47.46
CA GLN A 60 30.26 -8.23 -47.26
C GLN A 60 31.41 -8.51 -48.26
N ASN A 61 32.02 -7.54 -48.95
CA ASN A 61 33.09 -7.84 -49.92
C ASN A 61 34.28 -6.85 -49.93
N CYS A 62 35.33 -7.10 -49.13
CA CYS A 62 36.69 -6.57 -49.40
C CYS A 62 37.80 -7.39 -48.68
N PRO A 63 38.85 -7.90 -49.37
CA PRO A 63 39.70 -8.97 -48.85
C PRO A 63 40.84 -8.47 -47.94
N LEU A 64 40.82 -8.93 -46.69
CA LEU A 64 42.03 -9.13 -45.88
C LEU A 64 42.11 -10.65 -45.62
N THR A 65 43.30 -11.18 -45.36
CA THR A 65 43.51 -12.58 -44.98
C THR A 65 42.54 -12.97 -43.88
N ILE A 66 41.67 -13.92 -44.20
CA ILE A 66 40.44 -14.22 -43.46
C ILE A 66 40.77 -14.48 -41.97
N GLY A 67 41.90 -15.14 -41.69
CA GLY A 67 42.34 -15.42 -40.32
C GLY A 67 42.75 -14.19 -39.50
N GLU A 68 43.44 -13.21 -40.08
CA GLU A 68 43.92 -12.02 -39.34
C GLU A 68 42.81 -11.00 -39.08
N LYS A 69 41.88 -10.85 -40.04
CA LYS A 69 40.68 -10.03 -39.83
C LYS A 69 39.81 -10.62 -38.72
N VAL A 70 39.58 -11.93 -38.75
CA VAL A 70 38.77 -12.62 -37.74
C VAL A 70 39.43 -12.58 -36.36
N SER A 71 40.76 -12.75 -36.29
CA SER A 71 41.54 -12.63 -35.05
C SER A 71 41.41 -11.24 -34.41
N LYS A 72 41.63 -10.15 -35.17
CA LYS A 72 41.50 -8.78 -34.65
C LYS A 72 40.07 -8.45 -34.24
N ILE A 73 39.08 -8.92 -35.00
CA ILE A 73 37.67 -8.71 -34.68
C ILE A 73 37.28 -9.46 -33.40
N MET A 74 37.75 -10.71 -33.20
CA MET A 74 37.50 -11.45 -31.97
C MET A 74 38.14 -10.79 -30.75
N VAL A 75 39.40 -10.34 -30.86
CA VAL A 75 40.09 -9.68 -29.74
C VAL A 75 39.40 -8.36 -29.39
N SER A 76 39.03 -7.55 -30.38
CA SER A 76 38.30 -6.31 -30.17
C SER A 76 36.88 -6.54 -29.59
N LEU A 77 36.17 -7.58 -30.04
CA LEU A 77 34.89 -7.98 -29.47
C LEU A 77 35.03 -8.47 -28.02
N CYS A 78 36.09 -9.21 -27.69
CA CYS A 78 36.38 -9.64 -26.32
C CYS A 78 36.67 -8.44 -25.40
N GLU A 79 37.51 -7.50 -25.82
CA GLU A 79 37.82 -6.29 -25.05
C GLU A 79 36.58 -5.41 -24.84
N ALA A 80 35.77 -5.23 -25.89
CA ALA A 80 34.50 -4.52 -25.79
C ALA A 80 33.51 -5.25 -24.84
N SER A 81 33.43 -6.57 -24.92
CA SER A 81 32.55 -7.37 -24.06
C SER A 81 32.93 -7.27 -22.58
N ILE A 82 34.23 -7.25 -22.27
CA ILE A 82 34.75 -7.09 -20.91
C ILE A 82 34.34 -5.74 -20.30
N ALA A 83 34.25 -4.67 -21.10
CA ALA A 83 33.79 -3.36 -20.64
C ALA A 83 32.27 -3.19 -20.65
N VAL A 84 31.57 -3.78 -21.63
CA VAL A 84 30.12 -3.63 -21.81
C VAL A 84 29.34 -4.41 -20.76
N LEU A 85 29.78 -5.62 -20.38
CA LEU A 85 29.09 -6.43 -19.36
C LEU A 85 28.98 -5.74 -17.99
N PRO A 86 30.05 -5.20 -17.38
CA PRO A 86 29.94 -4.49 -16.10
C PRO A 86 29.16 -3.17 -16.22
N ALA A 87 29.27 -2.46 -17.35
CA ALA A 87 28.47 -1.26 -17.59
C ALA A 87 26.96 -1.61 -17.65
N LEU A 88 26.61 -2.69 -18.36
CA LEU A 88 25.23 -3.17 -18.46
C LEU A 88 24.70 -3.67 -17.10
N GLN A 89 25.53 -4.37 -16.31
CA GLN A 89 25.18 -4.73 -14.94
C GLN A 89 24.92 -3.51 -14.06
N PHE A 90 25.73 -2.46 -14.16
CA PHE A 90 25.54 -1.22 -13.39
C PHE A 90 24.26 -0.49 -13.79
N VAL A 91 23.97 -0.42 -15.11
CA VAL A 91 22.71 0.15 -15.63
C VAL A 91 21.51 -0.66 -15.15
N LEU A 92 21.59 -1.99 -15.16
CA LEU A 92 20.54 -2.86 -14.64
C LEU A 92 20.30 -2.65 -13.14
N LEU A 93 21.36 -2.50 -12.33
CA LEU A 93 21.24 -2.24 -10.89
C LEU A 93 20.62 -0.87 -10.59
N ILE A 94 21.01 0.18 -11.34
CA ILE A 94 20.40 1.50 -11.24
C ILE A 94 18.92 1.42 -11.63
N PHE A 95 18.61 0.73 -12.74
CA PHE A 95 17.25 0.57 -13.21
C PHE A 95 16.38 -0.20 -12.21
N GLU A 96 16.90 -1.28 -11.62
CA GLU A 96 16.20 -2.06 -10.59
C GLU A 96 15.93 -1.22 -9.34
N THR A 97 16.92 -0.46 -8.88
CA THR A 97 16.78 0.45 -7.73
C THR A 97 15.76 1.56 -8.01
N TRP A 98 15.83 2.15 -9.21
CA TRP A 98 14.89 3.17 -9.66
C TRP A 98 13.46 2.65 -9.74
N MET A 99 13.26 1.48 -10.35
CA MET A 99 11.96 0.83 -10.44
C MET A 99 11.41 0.48 -9.06
N CYS A 100 12.25 -0.04 -8.17
CA CYS A 100 11.89 -0.33 -6.77
C CYS A 100 11.45 0.94 -6.04
N TYR A 101 12.23 2.02 -6.17
CA TYR A 101 11.88 3.33 -5.60
C TYR A 101 10.55 3.84 -6.14
N HIS A 102 10.33 3.78 -7.46
CA HIS A 102 9.08 4.22 -8.07
C HIS A 102 7.89 3.35 -7.63
N MET A 103 8.08 2.04 -7.45
CA MET A 103 7.06 1.14 -6.90
C MET A 103 6.72 1.48 -5.46
N LEU A 104 7.73 1.72 -4.62
CA LEU A 104 7.57 2.13 -3.23
C LEU A 104 6.83 3.47 -3.13
N VAL A 105 7.23 4.48 -3.91
CA VAL A 105 6.59 5.80 -3.92
C VAL A 105 5.17 5.73 -4.45
N SER A 106 4.93 4.99 -5.54
CA SER A 106 3.59 4.83 -6.11
C SER A 106 2.65 4.05 -5.19
N GLY A 107 3.13 2.98 -4.55
CA GLY A 107 2.34 2.20 -3.60
C GLY A 107 2.06 2.96 -2.31
N SER A 108 3.09 3.61 -1.74
CA SER A 108 2.96 4.39 -0.51
C SER A 108 2.09 5.64 -0.71
N SER A 109 2.18 6.32 -1.85
CA SER A 109 1.31 7.46 -2.15
C SER A 109 -0.17 7.04 -2.24
N GLY A 110 -0.49 5.92 -2.90
CA GLY A 110 -1.85 5.39 -2.92
C GLY A 110 -2.41 5.09 -1.53
N LEU A 111 -1.59 4.48 -0.66
CA LEU A 111 -1.96 4.19 0.73
C LEU A 111 -2.09 5.47 1.57
N LEU A 112 -1.09 6.36 1.52
CA LEU A 112 -1.05 7.58 2.33
C LEU A 112 -2.14 8.57 1.93
N TYR A 113 -2.25 8.90 0.64
CA TYR A 113 -3.26 9.84 0.16
C TYR A 113 -4.66 9.22 0.21
N GLY A 114 -4.81 7.96 -0.19
CA GLY A 114 -6.11 7.28 -0.20
C GLY A 114 -6.71 7.13 1.20
N LEU A 115 -5.92 6.60 2.15
CA LEU A 115 -6.40 6.39 3.52
C LEU A 115 -6.32 7.67 4.35
N PHE A 116 -5.13 8.23 4.54
CA PHE A 116 -4.97 9.29 5.54
C PHE A 116 -5.66 10.58 5.09
N VAL A 117 -5.41 11.04 3.87
CA VAL A 117 -6.03 12.28 3.39
C VAL A 117 -7.54 12.12 3.28
N GLY A 118 -8.04 10.98 2.78
CA GLY A 118 -9.47 10.68 2.74
C GLY A 118 -10.14 10.74 4.13
N ILE A 119 -9.55 10.08 5.13
CA ILE A 119 -10.09 10.01 6.50
C ILE A 119 -9.98 11.38 7.20
N LEU A 120 -8.86 12.08 7.07
CA LEU A 120 -8.65 13.41 7.63
C LEU A 120 -9.61 14.43 7.01
N CYS A 121 -9.86 14.34 5.71
CA CYS A 121 -10.84 15.16 4.99
C CYS A 121 -12.25 14.96 5.55
N LEU A 122 -12.70 13.70 5.68
CA LEU A 122 -13.98 13.35 6.30
C LEU A 122 -14.08 13.88 7.74
N MET A 123 -13.04 13.68 8.55
CA MET A 123 -12.99 14.19 9.92
C MET A 123 -13.11 15.72 9.96
N SER A 124 -12.42 16.42 9.07
CA SER A 124 -12.43 17.88 9.01
C SER A 124 -13.81 18.41 8.61
N TYR A 125 -14.48 17.76 7.66
CA TYR A 125 -15.86 18.11 7.29
C TYR A 125 -16.86 17.86 8.41
N ILE A 126 -16.77 16.72 9.11
CA ILE A 126 -17.66 16.43 10.25
C ILE A 126 -17.43 17.46 11.37
N LYS A 127 -16.17 17.81 11.67
CA LYS A 127 -15.86 18.84 12.67
C LYS A 127 -16.41 20.21 12.28
N LYS A 128 -16.26 20.61 11.01
CA LYS A 128 -16.79 21.87 10.49
C LYS A 128 -18.31 21.90 10.57
N LEU A 129 -18.98 20.80 10.22
CA LEU A 129 -20.43 20.66 10.35
C LEU A 129 -20.87 20.73 11.83
N GLY A 130 -20.15 20.06 12.73
CA GLY A 130 -20.42 20.11 14.17
C GLY A 130 -20.32 21.52 14.75
N ARG A 131 -19.33 22.31 14.32
CA ARG A 131 -19.19 23.73 14.71
C ARG A 131 -20.35 24.57 14.18
N LYS A 132 -20.76 24.38 12.92
CA LYS A 132 -21.90 25.10 12.32
C LYS A 132 -23.22 24.81 13.04
N ILE A 133 -23.45 23.55 13.44
CA ILE A 133 -24.64 23.16 14.21
C ILE A 133 -24.63 23.79 15.61
N SER A 134 -23.46 23.92 16.25
CA SER A 134 -23.35 24.58 17.56
C SER A 134 -23.54 26.10 17.49
N ALA A 135 -23.22 26.74 16.37
CA ALA A 135 -23.25 28.20 16.23
C ALA A 135 -24.63 28.77 15.84
N ASN A 136 -25.46 28.02 15.11
CA ASN A 136 -26.67 28.56 14.48
C ASN A 136 -27.97 27.97 15.05
N SER A 137 -28.92 28.83 15.42
CA SER A 137 -30.25 28.47 15.92
C SER A 137 -31.36 28.49 14.85
N SER A 138 -31.12 29.11 13.69
CA SER A 138 -32.12 29.34 12.63
C SER A 138 -32.59 28.05 11.95
N ILE A 139 -33.87 28.00 11.54
CA ILE A 139 -34.50 26.84 10.90
C ILE A 139 -33.89 26.58 9.50
N ASN A 140 -33.67 27.63 8.69
CA ASN A 140 -33.10 27.48 7.34
C ASN A 140 -31.67 26.90 7.37
N ASP A 141 -30.90 27.21 8.42
CA ASP A 141 -29.54 26.67 8.59
C ASP A 141 -29.53 25.17 8.93
N LYS A 142 -30.63 24.65 9.49
CA LYS A 142 -30.77 23.23 9.82
C LYS A 142 -30.92 22.40 8.56
N GLU A 143 -31.72 22.84 7.60
CA GLU A 143 -31.88 22.13 6.32
C GLU A 143 -30.56 22.10 5.54
N ALA A 144 -29.84 23.22 5.48
CA ALA A 144 -28.51 23.28 4.88
C ALA A 144 -27.51 22.33 5.57
N SER A 145 -27.61 22.17 6.90
CA SER A 145 -26.76 21.25 7.67
C SER A 145 -27.07 19.78 7.39
N VAL A 146 -28.35 19.43 7.21
CA VAL A 146 -28.78 18.09 6.80
C VAL A 146 -28.30 17.76 5.39
N GLN A 147 -28.47 18.70 4.45
CA GLN A 147 -28.01 18.54 3.08
C GLN A 147 -26.49 18.37 3.02
N LEU A 148 -25.73 19.14 3.82
CA LEU A 148 -24.29 18.99 3.91
C LEU A 148 -23.90 17.60 4.46
N TYR A 149 -24.57 17.11 5.50
CA TYR A 149 -24.32 15.76 6.03
C TYR A 149 -24.55 14.67 4.96
N ARG A 150 -25.62 14.78 4.17
CA ARG A 150 -25.89 13.84 3.06
C ARG A 150 -24.78 13.84 2.02
N ARG A 151 -24.23 15.00 1.67
CA ARG A 151 -23.06 15.09 0.76
C ARG A 151 -21.84 14.39 1.36
N ILE A 152 -21.60 14.56 2.67
CA ILE A 152 -20.50 13.86 3.37
C ILE A 152 -20.74 12.34 3.38
N GLN A 153 -21.98 11.86 3.52
CA GLN A 153 -22.28 10.42 3.43
C GLN A 153 -22.03 9.84 2.04
N ILE A 154 -22.30 10.60 0.97
CA ILE A 154 -21.97 10.16 -0.39
C ILE A 154 -20.45 10.05 -0.55
N LEU A 155 -19.70 11.05 -0.07
CA LEU A 155 -18.24 11.04 -0.08
C LEU A 155 -17.66 9.89 0.76
N GLU A 156 -18.25 9.59 1.91
CA GLU A 156 -17.88 8.44 2.73
C GLU A 156 -18.08 7.12 1.97
N LYS A 157 -19.20 6.95 1.26
CA LYS A 157 -19.44 5.76 0.44
C LYS A 157 -18.42 5.61 -0.68
N SER A 158 -18.02 6.70 -1.34
CA SER A 158 -16.99 6.64 -2.39
C SER A 158 -15.62 6.32 -1.81
N VAL A 159 -15.25 6.92 -0.68
CA VAL A 159 -14.01 6.59 0.05
C VAL A 159 -14.03 5.12 0.48
N ASN A 160 -15.15 4.63 1.04
CA ASN A 160 -15.29 3.24 1.43
C ASN A 160 -15.21 2.29 0.24
N ALA A 161 -15.79 2.62 -0.91
CA ALA A 161 -15.71 1.78 -2.11
C ALA A 161 -14.25 1.61 -2.58
N TYR A 162 -13.50 2.71 -2.62
CA TYR A 162 -12.07 2.68 -2.98
C TYR A 162 -11.21 1.97 -1.93
N VAL A 163 -11.41 2.29 -0.65
CA VAL A 163 -10.61 1.74 0.45
C VAL A 163 -10.88 0.25 0.63
N MET A 164 -12.15 -0.19 0.63
CA MET A 164 -12.52 -1.58 0.87
C MET A 164 -12.03 -2.53 -0.21
N ASP A 165 -12.18 -2.16 -1.48
CA ASP A 165 -11.90 -3.06 -2.59
C ASP A 165 -10.39 -3.26 -2.81
N ARG A 166 -9.60 -2.20 -2.58
CA ARG A 166 -8.19 -2.18 -3.02
C ARG A 166 -7.20 -2.08 -1.88
N ILE A 167 -7.39 -1.08 -1.03
CA ILE A 167 -6.40 -0.78 0.01
C ILE A 167 -6.54 -1.75 1.19
N MET A 168 -7.77 -2.14 1.51
CA MET A 168 -8.06 -2.91 2.70
C MET A 168 -7.37 -4.27 2.75
N PRO A 169 -7.45 -5.11 1.71
CA PRO A 169 -6.82 -6.43 1.76
C PRO A 169 -5.29 -6.31 1.87
N ALA A 170 -4.69 -5.38 1.13
CA ALA A 170 -3.27 -5.12 1.13
C ALA A 170 -2.77 -4.61 2.50
N TYR A 171 -3.52 -3.70 3.11
CA TYR A 171 -3.18 -3.09 4.39
C TYR A 171 -3.35 -4.07 5.57
N ILE A 172 -4.48 -4.77 5.63
CA ILE A 172 -4.82 -5.71 6.70
C ILE A 172 -3.87 -6.92 6.69
N LEU A 173 -3.49 -7.40 5.51
CA LEU A 173 -2.56 -8.53 5.39
C LEU A 173 -1.11 -8.05 5.54
N GLY A 174 -0.75 -6.99 4.84
CA GLY A 174 0.62 -6.53 4.72
C GLY A 174 1.16 -5.89 6.00
N GLY A 175 0.39 -4.99 6.63
CA GLY A 175 0.82 -4.26 7.82
C GLY A 175 1.24 -5.18 8.98
N PRO A 176 0.39 -6.12 9.43
CA PRO A 176 0.75 -7.07 10.47
C PRO A 176 1.89 -8.02 10.11
N ILE A 177 1.97 -8.49 8.86
CA ILE A 177 3.08 -9.37 8.44
C ILE A 177 4.40 -8.61 8.50
N VAL A 178 4.46 -7.40 7.95
CA VAL A 178 5.68 -6.56 8.03
C VAL A 178 6.03 -6.30 9.49
N GLN A 179 5.04 -6.01 10.34
CA GLN A 179 5.26 -5.79 11.77
C GLN A 179 5.86 -7.03 12.47
N ILE A 180 5.28 -8.22 12.29
CA ILE A 180 5.74 -9.48 12.91
C ILE A 180 7.13 -9.84 12.40
N VAL A 181 7.36 -9.82 11.09
CA VAL A 181 8.68 -10.14 10.50
C VAL A 181 9.76 -9.18 11.02
N SER A 182 9.44 -7.89 11.09
CA SER A 182 10.38 -6.88 11.57
C SER A 182 10.70 -7.06 13.06
N MET A 183 9.69 -7.28 13.91
CA MET A 183 9.88 -7.54 15.34
C MET A 183 10.65 -8.84 15.59
N PHE A 184 10.30 -9.91 14.88
CA PHE A 184 11.01 -11.19 14.96
C PHE A 184 12.50 -11.03 14.62
N ALA A 185 12.83 -10.31 13.54
CA ALA A 185 14.21 -10.04 13.17
C ALA A 185 14.95 -9.21 14.23
N CYS A 186 14.29 -8.21 14.81
CA CYS A 186 14.85 -7.42 15.92
C CYS A 186 15.15 -8.28 17.16
N ILE A 187 14.34 -9.29 17.47
CA ILE A 187 14.51 -10.12 18.66
C ILE A 187 15.52 -11.25 18.40
N ASN A 188 15.33 -12.03 17.34
CA ASN A 188 16.06 -13.27 17.14
C ASN A 188 17.37 -13.09 16.34
N LEU A 189 17.49 -12.04 15.51
CA LEU A 189 18.60 -11.87 14.58
C LEU A 189 19.49 -10.67 14.89
N HIS A 190 19.33 -10.04 16.06
CA HIS A 190 20.08 -8.84 16.43
C HIS A 190 21.60 -9.03 16.49
N ASN A 191 22.08 -10.23 16.80
CA ASN A 191 23.51 -10.53 16.85
C ASN A 191 24.08 -11.02 15.51
N GLU A 192 23.22 -11.52 14.61
CA GLU A 192 23.66 -12.08 13.32
C GLU A 192 23.74 -11.00 12.22
N ILE A 193 22.85 -10.00 12.27
CA ILE A 193 22.78 -8.96 11.25
C ILE A 193 23.80 -7.86 11.56
N LYS A 194 24.80 -7.70 10.69
CA LYS A 194 25.76 -6.60 10.78
C LYS A 194 25.08 -5.26 10.54
N MET A 195 25.51 -4.24 11.28
CA MET A 195 25.17 -2.85 10.98
C MET A 195 25.73 -2.46 9.60
N PRO A 196 25.01 -1.68 8.76
CA PRO A 196 23.80 -0.91 9.05
C PRO A 196 22.47 -1.67 8.83
N GLY A 197 22.52 -2.90 8.30
CA GLY A 197 21.32 -3.65 7.89
C GLY A 197 20.31 -3.87 9.02
N PHE A 198 20.78 -3.98 10.26
CA PHE A 198 19.92 -4.17 11.42
C PHE A 198 18.96 -2.98 11.66
N ILE A 199 19.38 -1.74 11.44
CA ILE A 199 18.58 -0.53 11.73
C ILE A 199 17.29 -0.48 10.91
N LEU A 200 17.29 -1.12 9.74
CA LEU A 200 16.12 -1.21 8.88
C LEU A 200 14.94 -1.90 9.57
N PHE A 201 15.18 -2.94 10.39
CA PHE A 201 14.11 -3.72 11.00
C PHE A 201 13.37 -2.97 12.12
N PRO A 202 14.03 -2.31 13.10
CA PRO A 202 13.34 -1.46 14.06
C PRO A 202 12.58 -0.31 13.40
N MET A 203 13.14 0.28 12.33
CA MET A 203 12.48 1.36 11.59
C MET A 203 11.19 0.85 10.92
N LEU A 204 11.26 -0.28 10.20
CA LEU A 204 10.08 -0.92 9.60
C LEU A 204 9.03 -1.33 10.65
N ALA A 205 9.45 -1.81 11.81
CA ALA A 205 8.54 -2.15 12.90
C ALA A 205 7.81 -0.90 13.42
N VAL A 206 8.53 0.19 13.69
CA VAL A 206 7.95 1.47 14.15
C VAL A 206 7.00 2.04 13.09
N ASP A 207 7.37 2.00 11.82
CA ASP A 207 6.54 2.48 10.71
C ASP A 207 5.24 1.66 10.60
N ALA A 208 5.33 0.33 10.66
CA ALA A 208 4.17 -0.55 10.62
C ALA A 208 3.24 -0.33 11.83
N ILE A 209 3.78 -0.23 13.04
CA ILE A 209 3.02 0.06 14.26
C ILE A 209 2.33 1.43 14.14
N SER A 210 3.07 2.45 13.72
CA SER A 210 2.56 3.82 13.60
C SER A 210 1.45 3.89 12.56
N ALA A 211 1.66 3.32 11.38
CA ALA A 211 0.67 3.26 10.32
C ALA A 211 -0.61 2.57 10.78
N ASN A 212 -0.51 1.37 11.37
CA ASN A 212 -1.63 0.59 11.91
C ASN A 212 -2.39 1.36 12.99
N THR A 213 -1.68 1.91 13.97
CA THR A 213 -2.31 2.58 15.12
C THR A 213 -3.02 3.86 14.70
N ILE A 214 -2.35 4.70 13.91
CA ILE A 214 -2.88 6.01 13.52
C ILE A 214 -4.08 5.83 12.60
N SER A 215 -4.00 4.96 11.59
CA SER A 215 -5.09 4.78 10.62
C SER A 215 -6.37 4.27 11.28
N LEU A 216 -6.25 3.23 12.12
CA LEU A 216 -7.39 2.63 12.80
C LEU A 216 -7.96 3.57 13.88
N THR A 217 -7.11 4.37 14.52
CA THR A 217 -7.54 5.41 15.48
C THR A 217 -8.30 6.53 14.78
N LEU A 218 -7.81 7.01 13.63
CA LEU A 218 -8.48 8.05 12.84
C LEU A 218 -9.85 7.56 12.34
N ALA A 219 -9.95 6.31 11.88
CA ALA A 219 -11.23 5.70 11.51
C ALA A 219 -12.22 5.68 12.69
N SER A 220 -11.75 5.30 13.87
CA SER A 220 -12.55 5.32 15.12
C SER A 220 -12.99 6.74 15.51
N CYS A 221 -12.12 7.73 15.32
CA CYS A 221 -12.44 9.14 15.55
C CYS A 221 -13.55 9.63 14.61
N VAL A 222 -13.48 9.32 13.32
CA VAL A 222 -14.52 9.68 12.34
C VAL A 222 -15.89 9.14 12.77
N TYR A 223 -15.94 7.87 13.18
CA TYR A 223 -17.18 7.26 13.69
C TYR A 223 -17.71 7.99 14.94
N ARG A 224 -16.85 8.24 15.94
CA ARG A 224 -17.23 8.96 17.16
C ARG A 224 -17.76 10.36 16.87
N PHE A 225 -17.06 11.13 16.04
CA PHE A 225 -17.47 12.48 15.69
C PHE A 225 -18.77 12.49 14.88
N SER A 226 -18.93 11.57 13.92
CA SER A 226 -20.18 11.42 13.17
C SER A 226 -21.35 11.12 14.11
N LYS A 227 -21.18 10.18 15.05
CA LYS A 227 -22.20 9.84 16.04
C LYS A 227 -22.60 11.05 16.90
N GLN A 228 -21.62 11.80 17.40
CA GLN A 228 -21.86 13.00 18.20
C GLN A 228 -22.60 14.09 17.41
N VAL A 229 -22.18 14.35 16.17
CA VAL A 229 -22.83 15.34 15.29
C VAL A 229 -24.26 14.93 14.96
N LEU A 230 -24.49 13.65 14.63
CA LEU A 230 -25.82 13.13 14.33
C LEU A 230 -26.75 13.19 15.55
N GLN A 231 -26.26 12.87 16.75
CA GLN A 231 -27.04 13.00 17.98
C GLN A 231 -27.44 14.45 18.26
N ARG A 232 -26.50 15.40 18.10
CA ARG A 232 -26.82 16.84 18.22
C ARG A 232 -27.87 17.27 17.20
N LEU A 233 -27.70 16.85 15.95
CA LEU A 233 -28.64 17.17 14.88
C LEU A 233 -30.05 16.61 15.16
N ARG A 234 -30.15 15.38 15.69
CA ARG A 234 -31.42 14.77 16.12
C ARG A 234 -32.06 15.54 17.28
N ASN A 235 -31.29 15.89 18.31
CA ASN A 235 -31.80 16.63 19.47
C ASN A 235 -32.33 18.02 19.07
N VAL A 236 -31.63 18.71 18.17
CA VAL A 236 -32.09 20.01 17.64
C VAL A 236 -33.38 19.85 16.82
N SER A 237 -33.51 18.75 16.06
CA SER A 237 -34.72 18.49 15.27
C SER A 237 -35.96 18.17 16.11
N THR A 238 -35.79 17.57 17.29
CA THR A 238 -36.90 17.24 18.19
C THR A 238 -37.45 18.46 18.92
N CYS A 239 -36.62 19.45 19.23
CA CYS A 239 -37.06 20.64 19.98
C CYS A 239 -37.69 21.74 19.10
N SER A 240 -37.41 21.75 17.80
CA SER A 240 -37.69 22.91 16.93
C SER A 240 -39.05 22.91 16.22
N GLY A 241 -40.02 22.07 16.62
CA GLY A 241 -41.32 21.99 15.94
C GLY A 241 -41.22 21.55 14.46
N CYS A 242 -40.15 20.84 14.07
CA CYS A 242 -39.94 20.43 12.68
C CYS A 242 -41.06 19.52 12.16
N ASN A 243 -41.36 19.67 10.87
CA ASN A 243 -42.35 18.85 10.15
C ASN A 243 -42.10 17.34 10.34
N LYS A 244 -43.18 16.55 10.38
CA LYS A 244 -43.12 15.07 10.47
C LYS A 244 -42.20 14.46 9.41
N LEU A 245 -42.10 15.07 8.23
CA LEU A 245 -41.21 14.68 7.14
C LEU A 245 -39.74 14.79 7.51
N THR A 246 -39.29 15.94 8.02
CA THR A 246 -37.89 16.16 8.45
C THR A 246 -37.49 15.20 9.58
N LYS A 247 -38.42 14.87 10.48
CA LYS A 247 -38.18 13.90 11.55
C LYS A 247 -37.97 12.47 11.01
N ARG A 248 -38.74 12.08 9.98
CA ARG A 248 -38.55 10.80 9.28
C ARG A 248 -37.21 10.79 8.54
N GLU A 249 -36.86 11.89 7.90
CA GLU A 249 -35.60 12.06 7.19
C GLU A 249 -34.38 11.95 8.12
N MET A 250 -34.42 12.58 9.30
CA MET A 250 -33.36 12.45 10.31
C MET A 250 -33.20 11.02 10.85
N LYS A 251 -34.29 10.25 10.86
CA LYS A 251 -34.28 8.84 11.27
C LYS A 251 -33.62 7.95 10.22
N SER A 252 -33.73 8.30 8.93
CA SER A 252 -33.08 7.55 7.84
C SER A 252 -31.58 7.85 7.70
N ILE A 253 -31.09 8.93 8.29
CA ILE A 253 -29.65 9.26 8.25
C ILE A 253 -28.86 8.28 9.13
N SER A 254 -27.94 7.55 8.50
CA SER A 254 -27.00 6.65 9.16
C SER A 254 -25.74 7.37 9.67
N ILE A 255 -25.11 6.77 10.68
CA ILE A 255 -23.79 7.18 11.17
C ILE A 255 -22.74 6.83 10.10
N LEU A 256 -21.77 7.72 9.88
CA LEU A 256 -20.65 7.47 8.99
C LEU A 256 -19.74 6.42 9.63
N LYS A 257 -19.44 5.35 8.89
CA LYS A 257 -18.58 4.26 9.34
C LYS A 257 -17.63 3.85 8.23
N ILE A 258 -16.34 3.88 8.53
CA ILE A 258 -15.36 3.29 7.62
C ILE A 258 -15.49 1.78 7.73
N LYS A 259 -15.85 1.13 6.63
CA LYS A 259 -16.08 -0.31 6.58
C LYS A 259 -14.77 -1.05 6.30
N PHE A 260 -14.62 -2.20 6.94
CA PHE A 260 -13.50 -3.14 6.81
C PHE A 260 -14.11 -4.50 6.48
N GLY A 261 -14.21 -4.82 5.19
CA GLY A 261 -14.98 -5.95 4.71
C GLY A 261 -16.47 -5.82 5.07
N SER A 262 -17.04 -6.89 5.63
CA SER A 262 -18.42 -6.86 6.14
C SER A 262 -18.54 -6.13 7.49
N ASN A 263 -17.42 -5.98 8.22
CA ASN A 263 -17.38 -5.42 9.56
C ASN A 263 -17.03 -3.92 9.60
N PHE A 264 -17.18 -3.32 10.78
CA PHE A 264 -16.79 -1.93 11.04
C PHE A 264 -15.65 -1.90 12.06
N ILE A 265 -14.76 -0.92 11.93
CA ILE A 265 -13.72 -0.73 12.96
C ILE A 265 -14.33 -0.12 14.20
N ASP A 266 -14.10 -0.82 15.31
CA ASP A 266 -14.31 -0.28 16.64
C ASP A 266 -12.97 0.14 17.25
N ARG A 267 -13.02 0.97 18.29
CA ARG A 267 -11.84 1.49 19.00
C ARG A 267 -10.92 0.40 19.53
N LYS A 268 -11.43 -0.81 19.74
CA LYS A 268 -10.67 -1.97 20.21
C LYS A 268 -9.91 -2.69 19.11
N THR A 269 -10.27 -2.51 17.84
CA THR A 269 -9.63 -3.20 16.70
C THR A 269 -8.11 -2.98 16.64
N PRO A 270 -7.57 -1.74 16.76
CA PRO A 270 -6.11 -1.56 16.78
C PRO A 270 -5.42 -2.30 17.94
N LEU A 271 -6.03 -2.34 19.13
CA LEU A 271 -5.47 -3.07 20.27
C LEU A 271 -5.47 -4.58 20.04
N VAL A 272 -6.52 -5.12 19.43
CA VAL A 272 -6.58 -6.55 19.07
C VAL A 272 -5.50 -6.90 18.04
N ILE A 273 -5.31 -6.06 17.03
CA ILE A 273 -4.28 -6.27 15.99
C ILE A 273 -2.87 -6.15 16.59
N GLN A 274 -2.62 -5.14 17.43
CA GLN A 274 -1.33 -4.99 18.11
C GLN A 274 -1.05 -6.16 19.06
N ASN A 275 -2.03 -6.54 19.89
CA ASN A 275 -1.89 -7.66 20.80
C ASN A 275 -1.64 -8.96 20.04
N PHE A 276 -2.29 -9.13 18.89
CA PHE A 276 -2.02 -10.26 18.00
C PHE A 276 -0.58 -10.25 17.51
N CYS A 277 -0.05 -9.13 17.03
CA CYS A 277 1.34 -9.04 16.59
C CYS A 277 2.31 -9.35 17.75
N LEU A 278 2.11 -8.74 18.92
CA LEU A 278 2.97 -8.89 20.10
C LEU A 278 2.93 -10.30 20.72
N THR A 279 1.76 -10.94 20.78
CA THR A 279 1.61 -12.27 21.39
C THR A 279 2.23 -13.35 20.49
N ARG A 280 2.33 -13.11 19.18
CA ARG A 280 2.92 -14.07 18.23
C ARG A 280 4.44 -14.07 18.22
N ASP A 281 5.07 -13.02 18.74
CA ASP A 281 6.52 -12.96 18.87
C ASP A 281 7.03 -13.74 20.10
N THR A 282 6.16 -14.03 21.08
CA THR A 282 6.55 -14.66 22.36
C THR A 282 6.21 -16.14 22.50
N HIS A 283 5.27 -16.67 21.71
CA HIS A 283 4.82 -18.06 21.80
C HIS A 283 4.70 -18.71 20.39
N ASP A 284 5.73 -19.48 20.02
CA ASP A 284 5.73 -20.58 19.02
C ASP A 284 5.35 -20.33 17.54
N LEU A 285 6.28 -20.76 16.67
CA LEU A 285 6.33 -20.71 15.20
C LEU A 285 5.28 -21.57 14.44
N SER A 286 4.12 -21.88 15.01
CA SER A 286 3.05 -22.61 14.29
C SER A 286 2.21 -21.66 13.40
N PHE A 287 2.86 -21.17 12.34
CA PHE A 287 2.38 -20.11 11.43
C PHE A 287 1.12 -20.48 10.63
N GLU A 288 0.81 -21.78 10.48
CA GLU A 288 0.03 -22.26 9.33
C GLU A 288 -1.47 -22.49 9.58
N SER A 289 -1.95 -22.59 10.83
CA SER A 289 -3.36 -22.99 11.09
C SER A 289 -4.31 -21.89 11.62
N ARG A 290 -3.79 -20.73 12.08
CA ARG A 290 -4.62 -19.72 12.78
C ARG A 290 -4.65 -18.32 12.16
N VAL A 291 -3.87 -18.05 11.11
CA VAL A 291 -3.93 -16.77 10.39
C VAL A 291 -5.24 -16.63 9.60
N PRO A 292 -5.69 -17.64 8.82
CA PRO A 292 -6.89 -17.49 8.00
C PRO A 292 -8.14 -17.29 8.85
N THR A 293 -8.25 -17.99 9.98
CA THR A 293 -9.46 -18.05 10.82
C THR A 293 -9.77 -16.75 11.55
N MET A 294 -8.77 -15.95 11.93
CA MET A 294 -9.01 -14.64 12.54
C MET A 294 -9.39 -13.60 11.49
N PHE A 295 -8.74 -13.62 10.32
CA PHE A 295 -9.12 -12.75 9.20
C PHE A 295 -10.50 -13.10 8.63
N PHE A 296 -10.84 -14.39 8.51
CA PHE A 296 -12.18 -14.84 8.11
C PHE A 296 -13.29 -14.50 9.12
N ARG A 297 -12.95 -14.24 10.39
CA ARG A 297 -13.93 -13.75 11.39
C ARG A 297 -14.12 -12.23 11.34
N ILE A 298 -13.17 -11.51 10.72
CA ILE A 298 -13.21 -10.05 10.54
C ILE A 298 -13.82 -9.68 9.18
N TYR A 299 -13.83 -10.59 8.20
CA TYR A 299 -14.61 -10.48 6.97
C TYR A 299 -15.97 -11.15 7.08
#